data_AF-A0A817A967-F1
#
_entry.id   AF-A0A817A967-F1
#
_cell.length_a   1.000
_cell.length_b   1.000
_cell.length_c   1.000
_cell.angle_alpha   90.00
_cell.angle_beta   90.00
_cell.angle_gamma   90.00
#
_symmetry.space_group_name_H-M   'P 1'
#
loop_
_entity.id
_entity.type
_entity.pdbx_description
1 polymer ?
#
loop_
_entity_poly.entity_id
_entity_poly.type
_entity_poly.pdbx_seq_one_letter_code
_entity_poly.pdbx_strand_id
1 'polypeptide(L)'
;MPSKRKSTRMDRSIRAFRRISGLRLADLLKFISSLLLPLSFGVFTIIITFQQQSAAKQQRDEDRNASQLQRDEDRNASQLQRDEKRLNQLSLTASANFRGAKIFYTNFQQTTCVAAYFYSSIILNSTFWYSNLKRASFEGVHLTNVNFSRANLHEAKFLDAT
;
A
#
# COMPACT_ATOMS: atom_id res chain seq x y z
N MET A 1 -47.31 2.84 102.17
CA MET A 1 -46.74 1.50 101.86
C MET A 1 -47.52 0.89 100.69
N PRO A 2 -46.91 0.09 99.80
CA PRO A 2 -46.80 0.42 98.35
C PRO A 2 -47.38 -0.63 97.37
N SER A 3 -47.37 -0.34 96.06
CA SER A 3 -47.23 -1.38 95.01
C SER A 3 -46.62 -0.82 93.71
N LYS A 4 -45.34 -1.18 93.45
CA LYS A 4 -44.60 -0.98 92.19
C LYS A 4 -44.31 -2.37 91.58
N ARG A 5 -44.98 -2.75 90.49
CA ARG A 5 -44.61 -3.91 89.65
C ARG A 5 -44.89 -3.64 88.16
N LYS A 6 -44.08 -2.78 87.52
CA LYS A 6 -44.01 -2.69 86.04
C LYS A 6 -42.59 -2.42 85.46
N SER A 7 -41.54 -2.33 86.29
CA SER A 7 -40.22 -1.85 85.85
C SER A 7 -39.26 -2.91 85.26
N THR A 8 -39.49 -4.21 85.51
CA THR A 8 -38.44 -5.23 85.34
C THR A 8 -38.31 -5.83 83.93
N ARG A 9 -39.26 -5.59 83.02
CA ARG A 9 -39.22 -6.13 81.64
C ARG A 9 -38.54 -5.20 80.62
N MET A 10 -38.57 -3.89 80.89
CA MET A 10 -37.97 -2.87 80.03
C MET A 10 -36.43 -2.95 80.03
N ASP A 11 -35.85 -3.40 81.14
CA ASP A 11 -34.43 -3.25 81.46
C ASP A 11 -33.51 -4.31 80.82
N ARG A 12 -34.07 -5.37 80.21
CA ARG A 12 -33.28 -6.38 79.47
C ARG A 12 -33.10 -5.99 78.01
N SER A 13 -34.12 -5.41 77.38
CA SER A 13 -34.09 -4.95 75.99
C SER A 13 -33.11 -3.79 75.80
N ILE A 14 -33.02 -2.89 76.78
CA ILE A 14 -32.10 -1.75 76.77
C ILE A 14 -30.63 -2.21 76.85
N ARG A 15 -30.34 -3.29 77.60
CA ARG A 15 -28.97 -3.82 77.72
C ARG A 15 -28.48 -4.56 76.47
N ALA A 16 -29.37 -5.23 75.73
CA ALA A 16 -29.02 -5.83 74.44
C ALA A 16 -28.73 -4.76 73.37
N PHE A 17 -29.48 -3.65 73.40
CA PHE A 17 -29.30 -2.54 72.46
C PHE A 17 -27.99 -1.78 72.69
N ARG A 18 -27.51 -1.70 73.95
CA ARG A 18 -26.24 -1.05 74.31
C ARG A 18 -24.98 -1.80 73.83
N ARG A 19 -25.13 -3.01 73.27
CA ARG A 19 -24.02 -3.80 72.68
C ARG A 19 -23.79 -3.53 71.20
N ILE A 20 -24.76 -2.93 70.50
CA ILE A 20 -24.62 -2.55 69.07
C ILE A 20 -23.96 -1.16 68.96
N SER A 21 -24.04 -0.35 70.01
CA SER A 21 -23.38 0.97 70.10
C SER A 21 -21.89 0.88 70.48
N GLY A 22 -21.16 -0.05 69.86
CA GLY A 22 -19.73 -0.28 70.11
C GLY A 22 -18.89 -0.37 68.84
N LEU A 23 -19.50 -0.23 67.66
CA LEU A 23 -18.74 -0.14 66.41
C LEU A 23 -18.03 1.21 66.39
N ARG A 24 -16.71 1.16 66.57
CA ARG A 24 -15.87 2.35 66.48
C ARG A 24 -15.99 2.86 65.05
N LEU A 25 -16.06 4.18 64.87
CA LEU A 25 -16.09 4.82 63.54
C LEU A 25 -14.98 4.28 62.62
N ALA A 26 -13.83 3.93 63.21
CA ALA A 26 -12.71 3.28 62.54
C ALA A 26 -13.07 1.93 61.89
N ASP A 27 -13.94 1.12 62.49
CA ASP A 27 -14.31 -0.20 61.96
C ASP A 27 -15.29 -0.06 60.79
N LEU A 28 -16.20 0.92 60.84
CA LEU A 28 -17.09 1.27 59.72
C LEU A 28 -16.31 1.86 58.54
N LEU A 29 -15.36 2.77 58.81
CA LEU A 29 -14.49 3.35 57.80
C LEU A 29 -13.61 2.29 57.11
N LYS A 30 -13.07 1.33 57.88
CA LYS A 30 -12.31 0.20 57.34
C LYS A 30 -13.16 -0.72 56.48
N PHE A 31 -14.40 -0.99 56.88
CA PHE A 31 -15.31 -1.81 56.07
C PHE A 31 -15.68 -1.12 54.74
N ILE A 32 -16.06 0.16 54.78
CA ILE A 32 -16.41 0.92 53.59
C ILE A 32 -15.22 1.07 52.65
N SER A 33 -14.02 1.38 53.16
CA SER A 33 -12.82 1.46 52.33
C SER A 33 -12.41 0.10 51.77
N SER A 34 -12.57 -0.99 52.54
CA SER A 34 -12.30 -2.36 52.08
C SER A 34 -13.20 -2.81 50.92
N LEU A 35 -14.39 -2.21 50.76
CA LEU A 35 -15.31 -2.52 49.68
C LEU A 35 -15.20 -1.53 48.50
N LEU A 36 -14.98 -0.24 48.79
CA LEU A 36 -14.92 0.81 47.76
C LEU A 36 -13.60 0.82 46.98
N LEU A 37 -12.47 0.56 47.63
CA LEU A 37 -11.16 0.55 46.97
C LEU A 37 -11.02 -0.52 45.87
N PRO A 38 -11.39 -1.80 46.10
CA PRO A 38 -11.31 -2.80 45.03
C PRO A 38 -12.34 -2.54 43.91
N LEU A 39 -13.53 -2.03 44.23
CA LEU A 39 -14.55 -1.70 43.23
C LEU A 39 -14.10 -0.53 42.35
N SER A 40 -13.54 0.54 42.94
CA SER A 40 -13.05 1.69 42.18
C SER A 40 -11.84 1.34 41.30
N PHE A 41 -10.94 0.49 41.80
CA PHE A 41 -9.84 -0.05 41.02
C PHE A 41 -10.35 -0.84 39.81
N GLY A 42 -11.34 -1.72 40.00
CA GLY A 42 -11.95 -2.49 38.91
C GLY A 42 -12.58 -1.61 37.82
N VAL A 43 -13.38 -0.60 38.19
CA VAL A 43 -13.99 0.34 37.23
C VAL A 43 -12.93 1.14 36.47
N PHE A 44 -11.89 1.61 37.17
CA PHE A 44 -10.79 2.35 36.56
C PHE A 44 -10.00 1.50 35.56
N THR A 45 -9.70 0.25 35.92
CA THR A 45 -9.05 -0.72 35.00
C THR A 45 -9.88 -0.91 33.74
N ILE A 46 -11.19 -1.13 33.87
CA ILE A 46 -12.09 -1.31 32.71
C ILE A 46 -12.06 -0.09 31.79
N ILE A 47 -12.17 1.13 32.33
CA ILE A 47 -12.15 2.37 31.53
C ILE A 47 -10.83 2.51 30.76
N ILE A 48 -9.70 2.31 31.43
CA ILE A 48 -8.38 2.37 30.77
C ILE A 48 -8.25 1.28 29.71
N THR A 49 -8.70 0.05 29.97
CA THR A 49 -8.64 -1.03 28.97
C THR A 49 -9.47 -0.69 27.74
N PHE A 50 -10.68 -0.15 27.89
CA PHE A 50 -11.50 0.29 26.77
C PHE A 50 -10.86 1.45 25.99
N GLN A 51 -10.26 2.42 26.70
CA GLN A 51 -9.56 3.53 26.07
C GLN A 51 -8.32 3.06 25.30
N GLN A 52 -7.52 2.17 25.89
CA GLN A 52 -6.35 1.57 25.26
C GLN A 52 -6.74 0.74 24.04
N GLN A 53 -7.82 -0.05 24.13
CA GLN A 53 -8.29 -0.86 23.01
C GLN A 53 -8.80 0.00 21.85
N SER A 54 -9.46 1.12 22.15
CA SER A 54 -9.95 2.07 21.15
C SER A 54 -8.80 2.79 20.44
N ALA A 55 -7.84 3.33 21.20
CA ALA A 55 -6.66 3.99 20.65
C ALA A 55 -5.76 3.00 19.87
N ALA A 56 -5.54 1.79 20.39
CA ALA A 56 -4.75 0.77 19.71
C ALA A 56 -5.42 0.28 18.42
N LYS A 57 -6.76 0.23 18.36
CA LYS A 57 -7.48 -0.13 17.13
C LYS A 57 -7.34 0.96 16.07
N GLN A 58 -7.52 2.23 16.45
CA GLN A 58 -7.36 3.35 15.55
C GLN A 58 -5.96 3.41 14.96
N GLN A 59 -4.92 3.28 15.79
CA GLN A 59 -3.53 3.28 15.31
C GLN A 59 -3.25 2.11 14.36
N ARG A 60 -3.78 0.91 14.64
CA ARG A 60 -3.65 -0.24 13.73
C ARG A 60 -4.34 -0.01 12.39
N ASP A 61 -5.49 0.65 12.39
CA ASP A 61 -6.23 0.95 11.16
C ASP A 61 -5.52 2.06 10.36
N GLU A 62 -4.95 3.07 11.03
CA GLU A 62 -4.10 4.10 10.43
C GLU A 62 -2.82 3.51 9.83
N ASP A 63 -2.10 2.66 10.58
CA ASP A 63 -0.89 1.98 10.10
C ASP A 63 -1.19 1.09 8.87
N ARG A 64 -2.34 0.40 8.88
CA ARG A 64 -2.80 -0.41 7.74
C ARG A 64 -3.12 0.47 6.53
N ASN A 65 -3.82 1.57 6.72
CA ASN A 65 -4.19 2.48 5.63
C ASN A 65 -2.96 3.18 5.05
N ALA A 66 -2.04 3.65 5.88
CA ALA A 66 -0.77 4.23 5.45
C ALA A 66 0.08 3.23 4.66
N SER A 67 0.17 1.98 5.16
CA SER A 67 0.88 0.91 4.45
C SER A 67 0.23 0.54 3.12
N GLN A 68 -1.10 0.59 3.03
CA GLN A 68 -1.82 0.34 1.77
C GLN A 68 -1.61 1.47 0.77
N LEU A 69 -1.77 2.72 1.22
CA LEU A 69 -1.56 3.90 0.37
C LEU A 69 -0.14 3.92 -0.20
N GLN A 70 0.87 3.67 0.63
CA GLN A 70 2.26 3.62 0.17
C GLN A 70 2.50 2.51 -0.87
N ARG A 71 1.91 1.31 -0.68
CA ARG A 71 2.03 0.23 -1.66
C ARG A 71 1.36 0.56 -2.99
N ASP A 72 0.22 1.25 -2.94
CA ASP A 72 -0.52 1.62 -4.13
C ASP A 72 0.17 2.78 -4.87
N GLU A 73 0.77 3.74 -4.14
CA GLU A 73 1.65 4.77 -4.71
C GLU A 73 2.88 4.15 -5.39
N ASP A 74 3.59 3.22 -4.74
CA ASP A 74 4.75 2.54 -5.31
C ASP A 74 4.40 1.75 -6.58
N ARG A 75 3.23 1.09 -6.58
CA ARG A 75 2.69 0.38 -7.75
C ARG A 75 2.36 1.34 -8.88
N ASN A 76 1.68 2.45 -8.58
CA ASN A 76 1.31 3.45 -9.58
C ASN A 76 2.55 4.13 -10.17
N ALA A 77 3.54 4.49 -9.35
CA ALA A 77 4.82 5.04 -9.81
C ALA A 77 5.57 4.05 -10.72
N SER A 78 5.59 2.77 -10.35
CA SER A 78 6.21 1.72 -11.17
C SER A 78 5.47 1.47 -12.49
N GLN A 79 4.15 1.60 -12.49
CA GLN A 79 3.33 1.47 -13.70
C GLN A 79 3.55 2.64 -14.65
N LEU A 80 3.50 3.88 -14.14
CA LEU A 80 3.77 5.08 -14.92
C LEU A 80 5.17 5.05 -15.54
N GLN A 81 6.20 4.68 -14.78
CA GLN A 81 7.56 4.54 -15.32
C GLN A 81 7.67 3.47 -16.43
N ARG A 82 6.91 2.37 -16.32
CA ARG A 82 6.87 1.34 -17.38
C ARG A 82 6.15 1.85 -18.61
N ASP A 83 5.04 2.54 -18.43
CA ASP A 83 4.22 3.03 -19.53
C ASP A 83 4.92 4.18 -20.26
N GLU A 84 5.58 5.09 -19.55
CA GLU A 84 6.44 6.12 -20.14
C GLU A 84 7.62 5.50 -20.89
N LYS A 85 8.32 4.52 -20.31
CA LYS A 85 9.43 3.84 -21.00
C LYS A 85 8.96 3.14 -22.27
N ARG A 86 7.78 2.52 -22.26
CA ARG A 86 7.18 1.87 -23.44
C ARG A 86 6.76 2.88 -24.49
N LEU A 87 6.10 3.96 -24.09
CA LEU A 87 5.68 5.02 -25.02
C LEU A 87 6.89 5.72 -25.66
N ASN A 88 7.95 5.97 -24.89
CA ASN A 88 9.20 6.53 -25.41
C ASN A 88 9.91 5.58 -26.39
N GLN A 89 9.91 4.27 -26.15
CA GLN A 89 10.43 3.28 -27.10
C GLN A 89 9.60 3.18 -28.38
N LEU A 90 8.27 3.31 -28.28
CA LEU A 90 7.39 3.31 -29.45
C LEU A 90 7.50 4.59 -30.28
N SER A 91 7.75 5.74 -29.65
CA SER A 91 7.79 7.05 -30.33
C SER A 91 9.13 7.34 -31.01
N LEU A 92 10.26 6.89 -30.42
CA LEU A 92 11.61 7.23 -30.91
C LEU A 92 11.97 6.68 -32.30
N THR A 93 11.23 5.70 -32.81
CA THR A 93 11.58 5.06 -34.09
C THR A 93 10.66 5.47 -35.25
N ALA A 94 9.57 6.19 -34.97
CA ALA A 94 8.78 6.86 -35.99
C ALA A 94 9.57 8.08 -36.50
N SER A 95 10.14 8.00 -37.71
CA SER A 95 11.05 8.99 -38.33
C SER A 95 12.54 8.88 -38.00
N ALA A 96 13.05 7.71 -37.60
CA ALA A 96 14.49 7.51 -37.40
C ALA A 96 15.30 7.75 -38.69
N ASN A 97 16.36 8.55 -38.64
CA ASN A 97 17.21 8.85 -39.79
C ASN A 97 18.55 8.10 -39.71
N PHE A 98 18.70 7.11 -40.59
CA PHE A 98 19.86 6.25 -40.81
C PHE A 98 20.53 6.50 -42.18
N ARG A 99 20.35 7.68 -42.78
CA ARG A 99 20.92 8.00 -44.09
C ARG A 99 22.45 7.83 -44.08
N GLY A 100 22.99 7.05 -45.01
CA GLY A 100 24.44 6.79 -45.14
C GLY A 100 25.05 5.94 -44.03
N ALA A 101 24.24 5.39 -43.11
CA ALA A 101 24.74 4.65 -41.95
C ALA A 101 25.42 3.33 -42.34
N LYS A 102 26.36 2.88 -41.52
CA LYS A 102 26.95 1.52 -41.59
C LYS A 102 26.42 0.70 -40.43
N ILE A 103 25.49 -0.22 -40.70
CA ILE A 103 24.74 -0.99 -39.72
C ILE A 103 25.12 -2.46 -39.86
N PHE A 104 25.94 -2.97 -38.95
CA PHE A 104 26.45 -4.34 -39.04
C PHE A 104 26.02 -5.16 -37.81
N TYR A 105 25.63 -6.42 -38.01
CA TYR A 105 25.32 -7.37 -36.93
C TYR A 105 24.27 -6.87 -35.93
N THR A 106 23.31 -6.03 -36.38
CA THR A 106 22.38 -5.34 -35.49
C THR A 106 21.04 -6.06 -35.39
N ASN A 107 20.46 -6.10 -34.18
CA ASN A 107 19.15 -6.68 -33.93
C ASN A 107 18.07 -5.60 -33.76
N PHE A 108 17.27 -5.41 -34.81
CA PHE A 108 16.05 -4.59 -34.83
C PHE A 108 14.77 -5.45 -34.76
N GLN A 109 14.82 -6.58 -34.06
CA GLN A 109 13.63 -7.41 -33.88
C GLN A 109 12.53 -6.65 -33.14
N GLN A 110 11.30 -6.77 -33.63
CA GLN A 110 10.09 -6.20 -33.02
C GLN A 110 10.13 -4.67 -32.82
N THR A 111 10.94 -3.93 -33.59
CA THR A 111 11.03 -2.46 -33.52
C THR A 111 9.98 -1.76 -34.38
N THR A 112 9.70 -0.48 -34.12
CA THR A 112 8.70 0.32 -34.87
C THR A 112 9.33 1.46 -35.68
N CYS A 113 10.07 1.14 -36.73
CA CYS A 113 10.71 2.12 -37.62
C CYS A 113 9.78 2.72 -38.71
N VAL A 114 8.61 3.22 -38.33
CA VAL A 114 7.67 3.82 -39.31
C VAL A 114 8.28 5.09 -39.90
N ALA A 115 8.25 5.23 -41.22
CA ALA A 115 8.83 6.36 -41.96
C ALA A 115 10.33 6.61 -41.69
N ALA A 116 11.08 5.57 -41.28
CA ALA A 116 12.52 5.68 -41.07
C ALA A 116 13.28 5.85 -42.41
N TYR A 117 14.35 6.64 -42.40
CA TYR A 117 15.17 6.94 -43.58
C TYR A 117 16.49 6.20 -43.52
N PHE A 118 16.64 5.11 -44.27
CA PHE A 118 17.88 4.36 -44.44
C PHE A 118 18.67 4.75 -45.70
N TYR A 119 18.25 5.77 -46.46
CA TYR A 119 18.85 6.17 -47.76
C TYR A 119 20.39 6.05 -47.84
N SER A 120 20.94 5.40 -48.86
CA SER A 120 22.39 5.19 -49.09
C SER A 120 23.18 4.55 -47.94
N SER A 121 22.52 3.84 -47.01
CA SER A 121 23.19 3.09 -45.94
C SER A 121 23.76 1.75 -46.42
N ILE A 122 24.59 1.14 -45.57
CA ILE A 122 25.08 -0.24 -45.72
C ILE A 122 24.61 -1.01 -44.50
N ILE A 123 23.77 -2.03 -44.70
CA ILE A 123 23.27 -2.91 -43.67
C ILE A 123 23.75 -4.34 -43.94
N LEU A 124 24.57 -4.88 -43.04
CA LEU A 124 25.14 -6.23 -43.16
C LEU A 124 24.77 -7.10 -41.96
N ASN A 125 24.47 -8.37 -42.19
CA ASN A 125 24.28 -9.40 -41.15
C ASN A 125 23.30 -8.99 -40.02
N SER A 126 22.26 -8.21 -40.35
CA SER A 126 21.34 -7.62 -39.36
C SER A 126 19.95 -8.22 -39.46
N THR A 127 19.10 -8.03 -38.45
CA THR A 127 17.73 -8.55 -38.44
C THR A 127 16.71 -7.48 -38.11
N PHE A 128 15.64 -7.44 -38.89
CA PHE A 128 14.44 -6.62 -38.71
C PHE A 128 13.21 -7.52 -38.47
N TRP A 129 13.42 -8.74 -37.96
CA TRP A 129 12.35 -9.73 -37.82
C TRP A 129 11.21 -9.23 -36.93
N TYR A 130 9.97 -9.33 -37.40
CA TYR A 130 8.77 -8.77 -36.76
C TYR A 130 8.74 -7.23 -36.57
N SER A 131 9.60 -6.46 -37.24
CA SER A 131 9.60 -5.00 -37.12
C SER A 131 8.49 -4.34 -37.95
N ASN A 132 8.12 -3.10 -37.60
CA ASN A 132 7.24 -2.25 -38.39
C ASN A 132 8.04 -1.16 -39.10
N LEU A 133 8.25 -1.33 -40.41
CA LEU A 133 9.01 -0.46 -41.31
C LEU A 133 8.09 0.25 -42.31
N LYS A 134 6.80 0.44 -41.97
CA LYS A 134 5.82 1.09 -42.87
C LYS A 134 6.36 2.45 -43.31
N ARG A 135 6.31 2.76 -44.62
CA ARG A 135 6.83 4.01 -45.21
C ARG A 135 8.34 4.26 -45.03
N ALA A 136 9.11 3.28 -44.57
CA ALA A 136 10.56 3.44 -44.47
C ALA A 136 11.21 3.57 -45.86
N SER A 137 12.26 4.38 -45.99
CA SER A 137 13.02 4.53 -47.24
C SER A 137 14.36 3.81 -47.13
N PHE A 138 14.53 2.74 -47.89
CA PHE A 138 15.78 2.00 -48.11
C PHE A 138 16.39 2.31 -49.48
N GLU A 139 16.16 3.51 -50.02
CA GLU A 139 16.65 3.85 -51.36
C GLU A 139 18.19 3.92 -51.39
N GLY A 140 18.85 3.27 -52.35
CA GLY A 140 20.32 3.24 -52.48
C GLY A 140 21.04 2.41 -51.40
N VAL A 141 20.33 1.61 -50.60
CA VAL A 141 20.90 0.86 -49.47
C VAL A 141 21.56 -0.43 -49.92
N HIS A 142 22.76 -0.74 -49.41
CA HIS A 142 23.40 -2.03 -49.59
C HIS A 142 22.98 -2.98 -48.46
N LEU A 143 22.22 -4.02 -48.77
CA LEU A 143 21.62 -5.00 -47.86
C LEU A 143 22.26 -6.38 -48.06
N THR A 144 23.24 -6.76 -47.23
CA THR A 144 23.82 -8.12 -47.28
C THR A 144 23.43 -8.92 -46.06
N ASN A 145 22.84 -10.11 -46.26
CA ASN A 145 22.42 -11.00 -45.17
C ASN A 145 21.54 -10.30 -44.12
N VAL A 146 20.54 -9.55 -44.59
CA VAL A 146 19.59 -8.84 -43.73
C VAL A 146 18.28 -9.60 -43.66
N ASN A 147 17.81 -9.90 -42.45
CA ASN A 147 16.58 -10.65 -42.24
C ASN A 147 15.38 -9.71 -42.04
N PHE A 148 14.53 -9.56 -43.05
CA PHE A 148 13.24 -8.83 -42.97
C PHE A 148 12.03 -9.75 -42.73
N SER A 149 12.23 -11.00 -42.34
CA SER A 149 11.14 -11.97 -42.17
C SER A 149 10.08 -11.44 -41.19
N ARG A 150 8.80 -11.50 -41.57
CA ARG A 150 7.66 -10.99 -40.79
C ARG A 150 7.68 -9.47 -40.51
N ALA A 151 8.54 -8.69 -41.16
CA ALA A 151 8.51 -7.23 -41.05
C ALA A 151 7.35 -6.63 -41.85
N ASN A 152 6.78 -5.52 -41.37
CA ASN A 152 5.79 -4.73 -42.10
C ASN A 152 6.49 -3.70 -42.98
N LEU A 153 6.51 -3.94 -44.30
CA LEU A 153 7.16 -3.10 -45.31
C LEU A 153 6.15 -2.34 -46.19
N HIS A 154 4.90 -2.19 -45.76
CA HIS A 154 3.90 -1.48 -46.54
C HIS A 154 4.34 -0.04 -46.85
N GLU A 155 4.25 0.38 -48.11
CA GLU A 155 4.74 1.69 -48.61
C GLU A 155 6.24 1.94 -48.38
N ALA A 156 7.03 0.93 -48.00
CA ALA A 156 8.48 1.08 -47.91
C ALA A 156 9.09 1.20 -49.31
N LYS A 157 10.13 2.03 -49.45
CA LYS A 157 10.82 2.28 -50.72
C LYS A 157 12.16 1.57 -50.74
N PHE A 158 12.48 0.91 -51.84
CA PHE A 158 13.73 0.15 -52.04
C PHE A 158 14.42 0.49 -53.36
N LEU A 159 14.19 1.69 -53.90
CA LEU A 159 14.78 2.10 -55.18
C LEU A 159 16.31 2.03 -55.09
N ASP A 160 16.97 1.34 -56.01
CA ASP A 160 18.44 1.17 -56.03
C ASP A 160 19.04 0.51 -54.78
N ALA A 161 18.24 -0.25 -54.00
CA ALA A 161 18.79 -1.10 -52.94
C ALA A 161 19.50 -2.33 -53.54
N THR A 162 20.70 -2.66 -53.06
CA THR A 162 21.61 -3.68 -53.62
C THR A 162 22.01 -4.77 -52.62
#